data_AF-A0A834E8I4-F1
#
_entry.id   AF-A0A834E8I4-F1
#
_cell.length_a   1.000
_cell.length_b   1.000
_cell.length_c   1.000
_cell.angle_alpha   90.00
_cell.angle_beta   90.00
_cell.angle_gamma   90.00
#
_symmetry.space_group_name_H-M   'P 1'
#
loop_
_entity.id
_entity.type
_entity.pdbx_description
1 polymer ?
#
loop_
_entity_poly.entity_id
_entity_poly.type
_entity_poly.pdbx_seq_one_letter_code
_entity_poly.pdbx_strand_id
1 'polypeptide(L)'
;MKTLKFKKFSLLGWSDGGITALIAAAKYPSYIHKMVIWGANAYVTEEDEMIYQGIRDVSKWSEKIKKPLETLYGYEYFAKTCEKWVDGIKQFKHLPDGNICRHLLPLIQCPTLIVHGEKDPLVPRFHADFIHKHVSGSRLHLMPEGKHNLHLRFADEFNKLAEHFLQ
;
A
#
# COMPACT_ATOMS: atom_id res chain seq x y z
N MET A 1 7.21 16.55 -5.23
CA MET A 1 6.25 17.66 -5.03
C MET A 1 6.92 19.02 -4.80
N LYS A 2 7.76 19.20 -3.77
CA LYS A 2 8.41 20.49 -3.49
C LYS A 2 9.29 21.01 -4.66
N THR A 3 10.09 20.13 -5.28
CA THR A 3 10.92 20.48 -6.44
C THR A 3 10.06 20.95 -7.62
N LEU A 4 8.92 20.30 -7.83
CA LEU A 4 7.89 20.68 -8.82
C LEU A 4 7.03 21.88 -8.37
N LYS A 5 7.38 22.54 -7.26
CA LYS A 5 6.77 23.76 -6.72
C LYS A 5 5.31 23.63 -6.24
N PHE A 6 4.80 22.41 -6.02
CA PHE A 6 3.51 22.21 -5.34
C PHE A 6 3.61 22.50 -3.84
N LYS A 7 2.78 23.42 -3.34
CA LYS A 7 2.78 23.87 -1.94
C LYS A 7 2.03 22.94 -0.99
N LYS A 8 0.94 22.33 -1.45
CA LYS A 8 0.13 21.33 -0.74
C LYS A 8 -0.45 20.36 -1.77
N PHE A 9 -0.59 19.09 -1.44
CA PHE A 9 -1.04 18.06 -2.39
C PHE A 9 -1.72 16.90 -1.67
N SER A 10 -2.56 16.15 -2.41
CA SER A 10 -3.13 14.90 -1.94
C SER A 10 -2.30 13.70 -2.41
N LEU A 11 -2.43 12.58 -1.70
CA LEU A 11 -1.70 11.34 -1.99
C LEU A 11 -2.67 10.22 -2.35
N LEU A 12 -2.38 9.49 -3.43
CA LEU A 12 -2.99 8.20 -3.73
C LEU A 12 -1.88 7.15 -3.65
N GLY A 13 -1.96 6.25 -2.68
CA GLY A 13 -0.90 5.27 -2.39
C GLY A 13 -1.39 3.84 -2.48
N TRP A 14 -0.84 3.07 -3.42
CA TRP A 14 -1.08 1.64 -3.55
C TRP A 14 0.04 0.82 -2.91
N SER A 15 -0.29 -0.19 -2.12
CA SER A 15 0.68 -1.17 -1.60
C SER A 15 1.80 -0.48 -0.80
N ASP A 16 3.07 -0.72 -1.11
CA ASP A 16 4.22 0.01 -0.56
C ASP A 16 4.11 1.54 -0.72
N GLY A 17 3.47 2.01 -1.79
CA GLY A 17 3.13 3.42 -1.98
C GLY A 17 2.10 3.94 -0.97
N GLY A 18 1.21 3.08 -0.48
CA GLY A 18 0.29 3.37 0.63
C GLY A 18 1.02 3.47 1.97
N ILE A 19 1.96 2.56 2.24
CA ILE A 19 2.86 2.65 3.40
C ILE A 19 3.66 3.97 3.36
N THR A 20 4.22 4.28 2.19
CA THR A 20 4.96 5.52 1.95
C THR A 20 4.08 6.76 2.17
N ALA A 21 2.83 6.72 1.72
CA ALA A 21 1.88 7.81 1.90
C ALA A 21 1.54 8.02 3.39
N LEU A 22 1.30 6.94 4.16
CA LEU A 22 1.10 7.01 5.61
C LEU A 22 2.29 7.68 6.31
N ILE A 23 3.51 7.25 5.99
CA ILE A 23 4.74 7.84 6.54
C ILE A 23 4.86 9.32 6.16
N ALA A 24 4.59 9.67 4.91
CA ALA A 24 4.67 11.05 4.42
C ALA A 24 3.63 11.95 5.11
N ALA A 25 2.40 11.48 5.28
CA ALA A 25 1.33 12.20 5.95
C ALA A 25 1.62 12.46 7.43
N ALA A 26 2.23 11.49 8.12
CA ALA A 26 2.64 11.63 9.51
C ALA A 26 3.84 12.58 9.68
N LYS A 27 4.85 12.48 8.81
CA LYS A 27 6.09 13.27 8.92
C LYS A 27 5.98 14.69 8.37
N TYR A 28 5.10 14.92 7.39
CA TYR A 28 4.96 16.19 6.70
C TYR A 28 3.51 16.68 6.64
N PRO A 29 2.79 16.74 7.78
CA PRO A 29 1.34 16.96 7.80
C PRO A 29 0.92 18.29 7.16
N SER A 30 1.77 19.32 7.23
CA SER A 30 1.49 20.63 6.61
C SER A 30 1.42 20.60 5.08
N TYR A 31 2.06 19.61 4.44
CA TYR A 31 2.08 19.47 2.98
C TYR A 31 0.96 18.59 2.43
N ILE A 32 0.36 17.74 3.26
CA ILE A 32 -0.61 16.74 2.80
C ILE A 32 -2.03 17.28 3.01
N HIS A 33 -2.81 17.32 1.93
CA HIS A 33 -4.19 17.81 1.94
C HIS A 33 -5.18 16.71 2.32
N LYS A 34 -5.21 15.62 1.55
CA LYS A 34 -6.02 14.42 1.77
C LYS A 34 -5.22 13.20 1.30
N MET A 35 -5.62 12.01 1.74
CA MET A 35 -4.94 10.77 1.39
C MET A 35 -5.93 9.66 1.06
N VAL A 36 -5.69 8.93 -0.02
CA VAL A 36 -6.39 7.68 -0.38
C VAL A 36 -5.34 6.57 -0.45
N ILE A 37 -5.51 5.50 0.31
CA ILE A 37 -4.58 4.34 0.30
C ILE A 37 -5.32 3.03 0.14
N TRP A 38 -4.67 2.05 -0.48
CA TRP A 38 -5.20 0.70 -0.60
C TRP A 38 -4.11 -0.36 -0.68
N GLY A 39 -4.40 -1.54 -0.17
CA GLY A 39 -3.46 -2.68 -0.16
C GLY A 39 -2.21 -2.45 0.69
N ALA A 40 -2.24 -1.56 1.68
CA ALA A 40 -1.11 -1.26 2.55
C ALA A 40 -1.21 -1.99 3.90
N ASN A 41 -0.07 -2.31 4.49
CA ASN A 41 0.07 -2.85 5.84
C ASN A 41 1.07 -2.03 6.66
N ALA A 42 0.75 -1.78 7.94
CA ALA A 42 1.60 -0.95 8.81
C ALA A 42 2.67 -1.74 9.57
N TYR A 43 2.67 -3.07 9.42
CA TYR A 43 3.52 -4.02 10.12
C TYR A 43 3.52 -5.38 9.41
N VAL A 44 4.40 -6.28 9.84
CA VAL A 44 4.57 -7.63 9.28
C VAL A 44 4.25 -8.70 10.33
N THR A 45 3.33 -9.59 9.99
CA THR A 45 2.97 -10.80 10.74
C THR A 45 3.63 -12.05 10.16
N GLU A 46 3.41 -13.22 10.77
CA GLU A 46 3.85 -14.51 10.20
C GLU A 46 3.09 -14.84 8.90
N GLU A 47 1.79 -14.51 8.85
CA GLU A 47 0.98 -14.68 7.64
C GLU A 47 1.53 -13.84 6.48
N ASP A 48 1.88 -12.58 6.76
CA ASP A 48 2.48 -11.69 5.76
C ASP A 48 3.83 -12.23 5.25
N GLU A 49 4.69 -12.71 6.15
CA GLU A 49 5.98 -13.27 5.76
C GLU A 49 5.80 -14.50 4.84
N MET A 50 4.87 -15.40 5.14
CA MET A 50 4.57 -16.54 4.26
C MET A 50 4.11 -16.08 2.87
N ILE A 51 3.26 -15.06 2.80
CA ILE A 51 2.83 -14.45 1.53
C ILE A 51 4.04 -13.89 0.76
N TYR A 52 4.91 -13.12 1.44
CA TYR A 52 6.09 -12.52 0.81
C TYR A 52 7.07 -13.57 0.29
N GLN A 53 7.31 -14.65 1.04
CA GLN A 53 8.12 -15.76 0.56
C GLN A 53 7.48 -16.47 -0.65
N GLY A 54 6.15 -16.60 -0.65
CA GLY A 54 5.39 -17.16 -1.77
C GLY A 54 5.55 -16.39 -3.08
N ILE A 55 5.83 -15.08 -3.02
CA ILE A 55 6.05 -14.24 -4.19
C ILE A 55 7.52 -13.98 -4.52
N ARG A 56 8.47 -14.50 -3.73
CA ARG A 56 9.92 -14.32 -3.96
C ARG A 56 10.37 -14.80 -5.34
N ASP A 57 9.89 -15.96 -5.76
CA ASP A 57 10.28 -16.61 -7.00
C ASP A 57 9.39 -16.12 -8.16
N VAL A 58 9.89 -15.12 -8.89
CA VAL A 58 9.14 -14.49 -10.00
C VAL A 58 8.88 -15.44 -11.17
N SER A 59 9.60 -16.57 -11.27
CA SER A 59 9.35 -17.56 -12.32
C SER A 59 7.99 -18.26 -12.16
N LYS A 60 7.47 -18.31 -10.92
CA LYS A 60 6.16 -18.90 -10.57
C LYS A 60 5.00 -17.93 -10.72
N TRP A 61 5.28 -16.65 -10.99
CA TRP A 61 4.23 -15.66 -11.14
C TRP A 61 3.42 -15.90 -12.41
N SER A 62 2.14 -15.55 -12.37
CA SER A 62 1.31 -15.58 -13.58
C SER A 62 1.91 -14.69 -14.67
N GLU A 63 1.88 -15.17 -15.90
CA GLU A 63 2.46 -14.46 -17.05
C GLU A 63 1.91 -13.03 -17.19
N LYS A 64 0.62 -12.85 -16.88
CA LYS A 64 -0.05 -11.55 -16.92
C LYS A 64 0.58 -10.51 -15.98
N ILE A 65 1.06 -10.92 -14.82
CA ILE A 65 1.70 -10.03 -13.83
C ILE A 65 3.19 -9.86 -14.14
N LYS A 66 3.86 -10.97 -14.51
CA LYS A 66 5.30 -11.02 -14.77
C LYS A 66 5.70 -10.21 -16.00
N LYS A 67 4.99 -10.39 -17.13
CA LYS A 67 5.40 -9.88 -18.44
C LYS A 67 5.59 -8.35 -18.51
N PRO A 68 4.72 -7.50 -17.95
CA PRO A 68 4.94 -6.05 -17.96
C PRO A 68 6.20 -5.62 -17.20
N LEU A 69 6.48 -6.25 -16.06
CA LEU A 69 7.66 -5.95 -15.23
C LEU A 69 8.94 -6.44 -15.91
N GLU A 70 8.91 -7.65 -16.46
CA GLU A 70 10.02 -8.22 -17.20
C GLU A 70 10.35 -7.41 -18.47
N THR A 71 9.32 -6.92 -19.19
CA THR A 71 9.50 -6.04 -20.36
C THR A 71 10.16 -4.72 -19.97
N LEU A 72 9.79 -4.17 -18.81
CA LEU A 72 10.31 -2.88 -18.34
C LEU A 72 11.74 -2.97 -17.81
N TYR A 73 12.06 -4.04 -17.08
CA TYR A 73 13.30 -4.12 -16.30
C TYR A 73 14.31 -5.16 -16.82
N GLY A 74 13.88 -6.09 -17.68
CA GLY A 74 14.61 -7.32 -17.98
C GLY A 74 14.51 -8.33 -16.84
N TYR A 75 14.51 -9.62 -17.18
CA TYR A 75 14.27 -10.70 -16.23
C TYR A 75 15.26 -10.71 -15.05
N GLU A 76 16.56 -10.57 -15.32
CA GLU A 76 17.60 -10.66 -14.28
C GLU A 76 17.44 -9.57 -13.21
N TYR A 77 17.28 -8.31 -13.63
CA TYR A 77 17.12 -7.21 -12.68
C TYR A 77 15.80 -7.31 -11.92
N PHE A 78 14.71 -7.67 -12.60
CA PHE A 78 13.41 -7.86 -11.98
C PHE A 78 13.43 -8.96 -10.91
N ALA A 79 13.94 -10.14 -11.23
CA ALA A 79 14.05 -11.27 -10.29
C ALA A 79 14.89 -10.89 -9.07
N LYS A 80 16.11 -10.36 -9.29
CA LYS A 80 17.00 -9.93 -8.22
C LYS A 80 16.41 -8.83 -7.33
N THR A 81 15.67 -7.90 -7.93
CA THR A 81 15.02 -6.82 -7.18
C THR A 81 13.84 -7.35 -6.36
N CYS A 82 13.06 -8.29 -6.89
CA CYS A 82 11.98 -8.94 -6.14
C CYS A 82 12.52 -9.71 -4.93
N GLU A 83 13.59 -10.49 -5.11
CA GLU A 83 14.25 -11.18 -3.99
C GLU A 83 14.73 -10.21 -2.91
N LYS A 84 15.37 -9.11 -3.31
CA LYS A 84 15.82 -8.06 -2.39
C LYS A 84 14.67 -7.34 -1.70
N TRP A 85 13.54 -7.16 -2.38
CA TRP A 85 12.33 -6.61 -1.77
C TRP A 85 11.82 -7.54 -0.67
N VAL A 86 11.75 -8.86 -0.92
CA VAL A 86 11.37 -9.86 0.10
C VAL A 86 12.34 -9.82 1.28
N ASP A 87 13.65 -9.74 1.01
CA ASP A 87 14.67 -9.61 2.06
C ASP A 87 14.59 -8.31 2.85
N GLY A 88 14.16 -7.22 2.21
CA GLY A 88 13.97 -5.93 2.86
C GLY A 88 12.74 -5.95 3.76
N ILE A 89 11.58 -6.37 3.23
CA ILE A 89 10.32 -6.31 3.97
C ILE A 89 10.29 -7.29 5.14
N LYS A 90 10.90 -8.48 5.00
CA LYS A 90 10.94 -9.47 6.09
C LYS A 90 11.74 -8.98 7.31
N GLN A 91 12.67 -8.03 7.14
CA GLN A 91 13.45 -7.50 8.27
C GLN A 91 12.55 -6.84 9.32
N PHE A 92 11.42 -6.26 8.91
CA PHE A 92 10.49 -5.64 9.85
C PHE A 92 9.89 -6.66 10.83
N LYS A 93 9.76 -7.94 10.45
CA LYS A 93 9.25 -9.01 11.31
C LYS A 93 10.09 -9.20 12.58
N HIS A 94 11.39 -8.88 12.51
CA HIS A 94 12.31 -8.99 13.65
C HIS A 94 12.32 -7.74 14.54
N LEU A 95 11.64 -6.66 14.15
CA LEU A 95 11.48 -5.49 14.98
C LEU A 95 10.32 -5.69 15.98
N PRO A 96 10.31 -4.94 17.10
CA PRO A 96 9.15 -4.91 17.99
C PRO A 96 7.85 -4.69 17.22
N ASP A 97 6.84 -5.51 17.50
CA ASP A 97 5.51 -5.53 16.85
C ASP A 97 5.51 -5.73 15.31
N GLY A 98 6.61 -6.20 14.73
CA GLY A 98 6.74 -6.28 13.27
C GLY A 98 6.70 -4.89 12.61
N ASN A 99 6.96 -3.82 13.37
CA ASN A 99 6.54 -2.46 13.06
C ASN A 99 7.23 -1.87 11.82
N ILE A 100 6.44 -1.46 10.83
CA ILE A 100 6.88 -0.60 9.72
C ILE A 100 6.55 0.87 10.06
N CYS A 101 5.27 1.15 10.32
CA CYS A 101 4.78 2.50 10.58
C CYS A 101 3.59 2.58 11.57
N ARG A 102 3.34 1.54 12.38
CA ARG A 102 2.27 1.52 13.41
C ARG A 102 2.28 2.78 14.28
N HIS A 103 3.47 3.14 14.76
CA HIS A 103 3.72 4.31 15.61
C HIS A 103 3.42 5.67 14.94
N LEU A 104 3.36 5.72 13.61
CA LEU A 104 3.09 6.96 12.86
C LEU A 104 1.60 7.17 12.59
N LEU A 105 0.78 6.12 12.62
CA LEU A 105 -0.64 6.21 12.27
C LEU A 105 -1.40 7.25 13.12
N PRO A 106 -1.20 7.34 14.45
CA PRO A 106 -1.89 8.35 15.28
C PRO A 106 -1.45 9.79 14.99
N LEU A 107 -0.33 9.99 14.29
CA LEU A 107 0.21 11.33 13.97
C LEU A 107 -0.37 11.89 12.67
N ILE A 108 -1.13 11.10 11.91
CA ILE A 108 -1.71 11.51 10.63
C ILE A 108 -2.89 12.45 10.89
N GLN A 109 -2.83 13.65 10.31
CA GLN A 109 -3.79 14.74 10.55
C GLN A 109 -4.75 14.97 9.36
N CYS A 110 -4.39 14.50 8.16
CA CYS A 110 -5.21 14.73 6.97
C CYS A 110 -6.37 13.73 6.90
N PRO A 111 -7.52 14.12 6.32
CA PRO A 111 -8.58 13.17 5.97
C PRO A 111 -8.01 12.02 5.15
N THR A 112 -8.31 10.80 5.57
CA THR A 112 -7.77 9.58 4.96
C THR A 112 -8.90 8.62 4.57
N LEU A 113 -8.91 8.20 3.30
CA LEU A 113 -9.72 7.11 2.80
C LEU A 113 -8.85 5.87 2.65
N ILE A 114 -9.29 4.77 3.26
CA ILE A 114 -8.67 3.46 3.14
C ILE A 114 -9.61 2.63 2.28
N VAL A 115 -9.12 2.11 1.18
CA VAL A 115 -9.88 1.19 0.31
C VAL A 115 -9.26 -0.20 0.42
N HIS A 116 -10.08 -1.22 0.58
CA HIS A 116 -9.61 -2.59 0.66
C HIS A 116 -10.49 -3.53 -0.17
N GLY A 117 -9.86 -4.37 -0.97
CA GLY A 117 -10.55 -5.43 -1.69
C GLY A 117 -10.71 -6.65 -0.80
N GLU A 118 -11.93 -7.12 -0.53
CA GLU A 118 -12.16 -8.22 0.40
C GLU A 118 -11.63 -9.58 -0.11
N LYS A 119 -11.23 -9.66 -1.39
CA LYS A 119 -10.58 -10.82 -2.01
C LYS A 119 -9.09 -10.57 -2.31
N ASP A 120 -8.46 -9.60 -1.64
CA ASP A 120 -7.03 -9.36 -1.74
C ASP A 120 -6.23 -10.58 -1.22
N PRO A 121 -5.45 -11.27 -2.06
CA PRO A 121 -4.69 -12.44 -1.64
C PRO A 121 -3.32 -12.07 -1.03
N LEU A 122 -2.91 -10.80 -1.08
CA LEU A 122 -1.58 -10.35 -0.66
C LEU A 122 -1.60 -9.61 0.67
N VAL A 123 -2.71 -8.95 1.00
CA VAL A 123 -2.83 -8.18 2.23
C VAL A 123 -4.11 -8.59 2.94
N PRO A 124 -4.03 -9.28 4.09
CA PRO A 124 -5.20 -9.59 4.90
C PRO A 124 -5.95 -8.34 5.35
N ARG A 125 -7.28 -8.43 5.42
CA ARG A 125 -8.18 -7.32 5.79
C ARG A 125 -7.85 -6.67 7.13
N PHE A 126 -7.34 -7.44 8.10
CA PHE A 126 -7.02 -6.92 9.42
C PHE A 126 -5.98 -5.78 9.37
N HIS A 127 -5.17 -5.68 8.32
CA HIS A 127 -4.27 -4.54 8.13
C HIS A 127 -5.03 -3.26 7.80
N ALA A 128 -6.04 -3.31 6.93
CA ALA A 128 -6.89 -2.17 6.64
C ALA A 128 -7.70 -1.75 7.87
N ASP A 129 -8.25 -2.71 8.62
CA ASP A 129 -8.95 -2.46 9.89
C ASP A 129 -8.01 -1.83 10.93
N PHE A 130 -6.77 -2.33 11.04
CA PHE A 130 -5.76 -1.78 11.95
C PHE A 130 -5.41 -0.34 11.60
N ILE A 131 -5.19 -0.04 10.31
CA ILE A 131 -4.90 1.32 9.86
C ILE A 131 -6.10 2.23 10.16
N HIS A 132 -7.31 1.79 9.82
CA HIS A 132 -8.53 2.56 10.09
C HIS A 132 -8.71 2.88 11.57
N LYS A 133 -8.44 1.90 12.44
CA LYS A 133 -8.52 2.07 13.90
C LYS A 133 -7.56 3.13 14.45
N HIS A 134 -6.37 3.30 13.84
CA HIS A 134 -5.31 4.17 14.39
C HIS A 134 -5.11 5.48 13.62
N VAL A 135 -5.70 5.63 12.43
CA VAL A 135 -5.75 6.90 11.72
C VAL A 135 -7.06 7.61 12.06
N SER A 136 -6.97 8.57 12.98
CA SER A 136 -8.11 9.34 13.47
C SER A 136 -8.90 10.00 12.33
N GLY A 137 -10.21 9.79 12.34
CA GLY A 137 -11.12 10.36 11.33
C GLY A 137 -10.97 9.76 9.93
N SER A 138 -10.25 8.65 9.77
CA SER A 138 -10.22 7.92 8.51
C SER A 138 -11.57 7.28 8.17
N ARG A 139 -11.78 6.95 6.89
CA ARG A 139 -12.92 6.18 6.41
C ARG A 139 -12.40 4.90 5.78
N LEU A 140 -13.01 3.76 6.10
CA LEU A 140 -12.72 2.47 5.46
C LEU A 140 -13.83 2.14 4.45
N HIS A 141 -13.45 1.83 3.22
CA HIS A 141 -14.33 1.36 2.16
C HIS A 141 -13.88 -0.02 1.69
N LEU A 142 -14.80 -0.97 1.68
CA LEU A 142 -14.55 -2.35 1.31
C LEU A 142 -15.19 -2.64 -0.04
N MET A 143 -14.41 -3.22 -0.95
CA MET A 143 -14.86 -3.65 -2.26
C MET A 143 -14.99 -5.17 -2.24
N PRO A 144 -16.21 -5.75 -2.22
CA PRO A 144 -16.41 -7.19 -2.04
C PRO A 144 -15.70 -8.05 -3.08
N GLU A 145 -15.63 -7.58 -4.33
CA GLU A 145 -14.96 -8.27 -5.43
C GLU A 145 -13.55 -7.74 -5.72
N GLY A 146 -13.12 -6.73 -4.97
CA GLY A 146 -11.80 -6.12 -5.10
C GLY A 146 -10.70 -7.09 -4.70
N LYS A 147 -9.57 -7.02 -5.40
CA LYS A 147 -8.31 -7.70 -5.06
C LYS A 147 -7.20 -6.67 -4.86
N HIS A 148 -5.95 -7.10 -4.81
CA HIS A 148 -4.81 -6.19 -4.64
C HIS A 148 -4.72 -5.08 -5.70
N ASN A 149 -5.10 -5.39 -6.95
CA ASN A 149 -5.09 -4.45 -8.07
C ASN A 149 -6.45 -3.79 -8.33
N LEU A 150 -7.27 -3.56 -7.29
CA LEU A 150 -8.63 -3.02 -7.40
C LEU A 150 -8.73 -1.75 -8.28
N HIS A 151 -7.77 -0.84 -8.17
CA HIS A 151 -7.72 0.40 -8.93
C HIS A 151 -7.51 0.20 -10.45
N LEU A 152 -6.99 -0.96 -10.86
CA LEU A 152 -6.86 -1.33 -12.28
C LEU A 152 -8.07 -2.14 -12.75
N ARG A 153 -8.53 -3.09 -11.92
CA ARG A 153 -9.61 -4.01 -12.32
C ARG A 153 -10.99 -3.36 -12.31
N PHE A 154 -11.20 -2.43 -11.38
CA PHE A 154 -12.44 -1.68 -11.13
C PHE A 154 -12.14 -0.17 -11.20
N ALA A 155 -11.43 0.25 -12.25
CA ALA A 155 -10.89 1.60 -12.37
C ALA A 155 -11.99 2.69 -12.25
N ASP A 156 -13.12 2.54 -12.94
CA ASP A 156 -14.20 3.54 -12.91
C ASP A 156 -14.81 3.69 -11.50
N GLU A 157 -15.02 2.58 -10.80
CA GLU A 157 -15.52 2.56 -9.43
C GLU A 157 -14.51 3.20 -8.46
N PHE A 158 -13.24 2.79 -8.56
CA PHE A 158 -12.16 3.33 -7.75
C PHE A 158 -11.95 4.83 -8.00
N ASN A 159 -11.92 5.26 -9.25
CA ASN A 159 -11.73 6.67 -9.63
C ASN A 159 -12.87 7.53 -9.10
N LYS A 160 -14.13 7.10 -9.28
CA LYS A 160 -15.30 7.81 -8.73
C LYS A 160 -15.22 7.96 -7.22
N LEU A 161 -14.82 6.88 -6.52
CA LEU A 161 -14.65 6.90 -5.07
C LEU A 161 -13.53 7.88 -4.63
N ALA A 162 -12.37 7.82 -5.30
CA ALA A 162 -11.23 8.67 -5.00
C ALA A 162 -11.52 10.15 -5.32
N GLU A 163 -12.08 10.46 -6.48
CA GLU A 163 -12.45 11.81 -6.88
C GLU A 163 -13.45 12.44 -5.91
N HIS A 164 -14.52 11.72 -5.57
CA HIS A 164 -15.52 12.21 -4.62
C HIS A 164 -14.91 12.48 -3.24
N PHE A 165 -13.94 11.67 -2.80
CA PHE A 165 -13.25 11.91 -1.53
C PHE A 165 -12.31 13.12 -1.59
N LEU A 166 -11.70 13.38 -2.75
CA LEU A 166 -10.66 14.41 -2.90
C LEU A 166 -11.23 15.81 -3.12
N GLN A 167 -12.42 15.95 -3.71
CA GLN A 167 -13.16 17.22 -3.82
C GLN A 167 -13.45 17.83 -2.44
#